data_AF-A0A7C5LS22-F1
#
_entry.id   AF-A0A7C5LS22-F1
#
_cell.length_a   1.000
_cell.length_b   1.000
_cell.length_c   1.000
_cell.angle_alpha   90.00
_cell.angle_beta   90.00
_cell.angle_gamma   90.00
#
_symmetry.space_group_name_H-M   'P 1'
#
loop_
_entity.id
_entity.type
_entity.pdbx_description
1 polymer ?
#
loop_
_entity_poly.entity_id
_entity_poly.type
_entity_poly.pdbx_seq_one_letter_code
_entity_poly.pdbx_strand_id
1 'polypeptide(L)'
;MPEVFPPAYLFFAAALILPFLPQGRLRGAFLLIVPLVAGWLIWTLPDGNLMPLRFMGLDLELLRVDKLARAFGLIFALAAFLGNLYAWHIRDSVQQLA
;
A
#
# COMPACT_ATOMS: atom_id res chain seq x y z
N MET A 1 13.74 -19.17 0.09
CA MET A 1 12.42 -18.60 -0.29
C MET A 1 12.70 -17.18 -0.71
N PRO A 2 12.21 -16.65 -1.85
CA PRO A 2 12.28 -15.20 -2.03
C PRO A 2 11.62 -14.56 -0.80
N GLU A 3 12.25 -13.54 -0.23
CA GLU A 3 11.69 -12.78 0.89
C GLU A 3 10.45 -12.05 0.37
N VAL A 4 9.30 -12.73 0.40
CA VAL A 4 8.05 -12.19 -0.14
C VAL A 4 7.51 -11.18 0.86
N PHE A 5 7.46 -9.92 0.44
CA PHE A 5 6.95 -8.82 1.25
C PHE A 5 5.55 -8.42 0.77
N PRO A 6 4.48 -8.71 1.53
CA PRO A 6 3.13 -8.30 1.20
C PRO A 6 3.04 -6.77 1.01
N PRO A 7 2.53 -6.28 -0.13
CA PRO A 7 2.40 -4.84 -0.39
C PRO A 7 1.57 -4.10 0.68
N ALA A 8 0.62 -4.79 1.34
CA ALA A 8 -0.15 -4.24 2.45
C ALA A 8 0.71 -3.78 3.62
N TYR A 9 1.80 -4.49 3.93
CA TYR A 9 2.70 -4.11 5.02
C TYR A 9 3.46 -2.82 4.73
N LEU A 10 3.70 -2.49 3.46
CA LEU A 10 4.26 -1.20 3.08
C LEU A 10 3.31 -0.06 3.48
N PHE A 11 2.01 -0.22 3.20
CA PHE A 11 1.00 0.76 3.58
C PHE A 11 0.86 0.88 5.10
N PHE A 12 0.88 -0.22 5.84
CA PHE A 12 0.81 -0.18 7.31
C PHE A 12 2.04 0.48 7.92
N ALA A 13 3.23 0.14 7.45
CA ALA A 13 4.46 0.80 7.88
C ALA A 13 4.43 2.30 7.56
N ALA A 14 3.97 2.67 6.36
CA ALA A 14 3.83 4.07 5.97
C ALA A 14 2.84 4.82 6.86
N ALA A 15 1.69 4.22 7.19
CA ALA A 15 0.71 4.79 8.10
C ALA A 15 1.29 5.01 9.51
N LEU A 16 2.11 4.06 10.00
CA LEU A 16 2.76 4.16 11.30
C LEU A 16 3.85 5.25 11.33
N ILE A 17 4.59 5.44 10.21
CA ILE A 17 5.65 6.46 10.09
C ILE A 17 5.04 7.86 9.91
N LEU A 18 3.89 7.98 9.25
CA LEU A 18 3.25 9.24 8.89
C LEU A 18 3.12 10.28 10.02
N PRO A 19 2.70 9.95 11.26
CA PRO A 19 2.58 10.93 12.34
C PRO A 19 3.92 11.51 12.80
N PHE A 20 5.03 10.82 12.55
CA PHE A 20 6.38 11.28 12.91
C PHE A 20 7.01 12.18 11.85
N LEU A 21 6.41 12.29 10.66
CA LEU A 21 6.91 13.13 9.57
C LEU A 21 6.44 14.58 9.75
N PRO A 22 7.34 15.58 9.57
CA PRO A 22 6.96 16.98 9.64
C PRO A 22 5.94 17.33 8.55
N GLN A 23 5.00 18.21 8.88
CA GLN A 23 4.04 18.73 7.91
C GLN A 23 4.77 19.45 6.76
N GLY A 24 4.26 19.31 5.54
CA GLY A 24 4.81 19.95 4.35
C GLY A 24 5.25 18.97 3.26
N ARG A 25 6.26 19.38 2.48
CA ARG A 25 6.64 18.68 1.24
C ARG A 25 7.17 17.27 1.45
N LEU A 26 7.88 17.02 2.57
CA LEU A 26 8.41 15.69 2.89
C LEU A 26 7.30 14.66 3.10
N ARG A 27 6.27 15.03 3.87
CA ARG A 27 5.09 14.20 4.10
C ARG A 27 4.32 13.94 2.80
N GLY A 28 4.15 14.98 1.96
CA GLY A 28 3.52 14.84 0.64
C GLY A 28 4.29 13.88 -0.28
N ALA A 29 5.60 14.07 -0.41
CA ALA A 29 6.45 13.19 -1.22
C ALA A 29 6.43 11.74 -0.71
N PHE A 30 6.50 11.54 0.62
CA PHE A 30 6.39 10.22 1.22
C PHE A 30 5.07 9.53 0.87
N LEU A 31 3.94 10.24 1.03
CA LEU A 31 2.61 9.73 0.69
C LEU A 31 2.44 9.40 -0.81
N LEU A 32 3.17 10.07 -1.70
CA LEU A 32 3.17 9.74 -3.12
C LEU A 32 4.06 8.54 -3.47
N ILE A 33 5.23 8.43 -2.84
CA ILE A 33 6.19 7.35 -3.11
C ILE A 33 5.63 6.00 -2.67
N VAL A 34 4.98 5.94 -1.50
CA VAL A 34 4.43 4.70 -0.93
C VAL A 34 3.55 3.91 -1.92
N PRO A 35 2.48 4.48 -2.51
CA PRO A 35 1.64 3.76 -3.46
C PRO A 35 2.36 3.41 -4.78
N LEU A 36 3.35 4.20 -5.21
CA LEU A 36 4.16 3.85 -6.38
C LEU A 36 5.02 2.61 -6.13
N VAL A 37 5.68 2.54 -4.97
CA VAL A 37 6.46 1.37 -4.57
C VAL A 37 5.54 0.16 -4.36
N ALA A 38 4.37 0.34 -3.76
CA ALA A 38 3.37 -0.72 -3.63
C ALA A 38 2.92 -1.25 -5.00
N GLY A 39 2.62 -0.37 -5.96
CA GLY A 39 2.24 -0.75 -7.32
C GLY A 39 3.35 -1.52 -8.04
N TRP A 40 4.61 -1.10 -7.88
CA TRP A 40 5.78 -1.82 -8.41
C TRP A 40 5.91 -3.23 -7.80
N LEU A 41 5.75 -3.35 -6.48
CA LEU A 41 5.75 -4.65 -5.80
C LEU A 41 4.63 -5.54 -6.34
N ILE A 42 3.40 -5.05 -6.43
CA ILE A 42 2.26 -5.82 -6.97
C ILE A 42 2.51 -6.28 -8.40
N TRP A 43 3.12 -5.44 -9.24
CA TRP A 43 3.43 -5.78 -10.63
C TRP A 43 4.47 -6.90 -10.76
N THR A 44 5.45 -6.92 -9.86
CA THR A 44 6.62 -7.81 -9.92
C THR A 44 6.41 -9.14 -9.20
N LEU A 45 5.40 -9.25 -8.34
CA LEU A 45 5.10 -10.50 -7.63
C LEU A 45 4.78 -11.65 -8.61
N PRO A 46 5.30 -12.86 -8.36
CA PRO A 46 4.91 -14.04 -9.12
C PRO A 46 3.46 -14.45 -8.81
N ASP A 47 2.79 -15.08 -9.77
CA ASP A 47 1.45 -15.65 -9.54
C ASP A 47 1.53 -16.88 -8.60
N GLY A 48 0.52 -17.05 -7.75
CA GLY A 48 0.38 -18.17 -6.81
C GLY A 48 0.10 -17.74 -5.37
N ASN A 49 0.05 -18.73 -4.47
CA ASN A 49 0.03 -18.50 -3.02
C ASN A 49 1.48 -18.40 -2.52
N LEU A 50 1.86 -17.19 -2.13
CA LEU A 50 3.24 -16.86 -1.76
C LEU A 50 3.48 -16.89 -0.25
N MET A 51 2.42 -16.88 0.55
CA MET A 51 2.52 -16.91 2.01
C MET A 51 1.43 -17.80 2.62
N PRO A 52 1.55 -19.14 2.45
CA PRO A 52 0.67 -20.09 3.11
C PRO A 52 0.98 -20.18 4.61
N LEU A 53 -0.06 -20.18 5.44
CA LEU A 53 0.04 -20.38 6.89
C LEU A 53 -1.02 -21.37 7.33
N ARG A 54 -0.60 -22.47 7.97
CA ARG A 54 -1.53 -23.39 8.61
C ARG A 54 -1.74 -22.99 10.06
N PHE A 55 -2.95 -22.59 10.41
CA PHE A 55 -3.28 -22.08 11.73
C PHE A 55 -4.57 -22.70 12.25
N MET A 56 -4.54 -23.30 13.44
CA MET A 56 -5.71 -23.96 14.07
C MET A 56 -6.41 -24.99 13.16
N GLY A 57 -5.66 -25.68 12.29
CA GLY A 57 -6.20 -26.64 11.34
C GLY A 57 -6.77 -26.03 10.06
N LEU A 58 -6.79 -24.69 9.93
CA LEU A 58 -7.14 -23.97 8.71
C LEU A 58 -5.89 -23.72 7.85
N ASP A 59 -6.05 -23.83 6.53
CA ASP A 59 -5.03 -23.42 5.57
C ASP A 59 -5.33 -21.98 5.13
N LEU A 60 -4.51 -21.03 5.60
CA LEU A 60 -4.62 -19.61 5.30
C LEU A 60 -3.68 -19.25 4.15
N GLU A 61 -4.19 -18.47 3.19
CA GLU A 61 -3.39 -17.89 2.11
C GLU A 61 -3.21 -16.39 2.41
N LEU A 62 -2.17 -16.03 3.16
CA LEU A 62 -1.97 -14.63 3.59
C LEU A 62 -1.62 -13.70 2.43
N LEU A 63 -1.03 -14.25 1.37
CA LEU A 63 -0.75 -13.54 0.14
C LEU A 63 -0.96 -14.47 -1.05
N ARG A 64 -2.04 -14.23 -1.78
CA ARG A 64 -2.34 -14.88 -3.05
C ARG A 64 -2.30 -13.86 -4.17
N VAL A 65 -1.60 -14.20 -5.25
CA VAL A 65 -1.47 -13.38 -6.44
C VAL A 65 -2.05 -14.15 -7.63
N ASP A 66 -3.04 -13.55 -8.26
CA ASP A 66 -3.56 -13.99 -9.54
C ASP A 66 -3.84 -12.77 -10.42
N LYS A 67 -4.22 -13.00 -11.68
CA LYS A 67 -4.43 -11.91 -12.65
C LYS A 67 -5.49 -10.90 -12.18
N LEU A 68 -6.53 -11.37 -11.47
CA LEU A 68 -7.60 -10.52 -10.98
C LEU A 68 -7.11 -9.71 -9.77
N ALA A 69 -6.52 -10.38 -8.78
CA ALA A 69 -5.96 -9.74 -7.59
C ALA A 69 -4.90 -8.69 -7.96
N ARG A 70 -4.06 -8.98 -8.96
CA ARG A 70 -3.06 -8.04 -9.49
C ARG A 70 -3.70 -6.79 -10.08
N ALA A 71 -4.75 -6.95 -10.90
CA ALA A 71 -5.44 -5.82 -11.49
C ALA A 71 -6.05 -4.91 -10.40
N PHE A 72 -6.76 -5.48 -9.44
CA PHE A 72 -7.33 -4.72 -8.32
C PHE A 72 -6.26 -4.07 -7.44
N GLY A 73 -5.17 -4.78 -7.14
CA GLY A 73 -4.04 -4.23 -6.38
C GLY A 73 -3.43 -2.99 -7.05
N LEU A 74 -3.24 -3.02 -8.38
CA LEU A 74 -2.73 -1.88 -9.14
C LEU A 74 -3.73 -0.72 -9.17
N ILE A 75 -5.03 -1.00 -9.33
CA ILE A 75 -6.09 0.02 -9.28
C ILE A 75 -6.08 0.72 -7.92
N PHE A 76 -5.97 -0.02 -6.81
CA PHE A 76 -5.89 0.56 -5.48
C PHE A 76 -4.60 1.34 -5.23
N ALA A 77 -3.46 0.85 -5.72
CA ALA A 77 -2.21 1.62 -5.67
C ALA A 77 -2.34 2.95 -6.44
N LEU A 78 -2.95 2.93 -7.63
CA LEU A 78 -3.20 4.13 -8.42
C LEU A 78 -4.18 5.08 -7.72
N ALA A 79 -5.29 4.56 -7.19
CA ALA A 79 -6.28 5.35 -6.46
C ALA A 79 -5.65 6.03 -5.22
N ALA A 80 -4.82 5.30 -4.47
CA ALA A 80 -4.09 5.85 -3.33
C ALA A 80 -3.11 6.96 -3.75
N PHE A 81 -2.38 6.77 -4.85
CA PHE A 81 -1.50 7.80 -5.41
C PHE A 81 -2.27 9.07 -5.78
N LEU A 82 -3.36 8.92 -6.54
CA LEU A 82 -4.17 10.06 -6.98
C LEU A 82 -4.85 10.76 -5.80
N GLY A 83 -5.36 10.01 -4.83
CA GLY A 83 -5.93 10.55 -3.60
C GLY A 83 -4.90 11.36 -2.80
N ASN A 84 -3.68 10.84 -2.64
CA ASN A 84 -2.60 11.57 -1.97
C ASN A 84 -2.13 12.79 -2.76
N LEU A 85 -2.08 12.71 -4.10
CA LEU A 85 -1.72 13.84 -4.97
C LEU A 85 -2.73 14.98 -4.87
N TYR A 86 -4.01 14.64 -4.86
CA TYR A 86 -5.10 15.59 -4.66
C TYR A 86 -5.06 16.20 -3.25
N ALA A 87 -4.94 15.37 -2.22
CA ALA A 87 -4.85 15.83 -0.83
C ALA A 87 -3.65 16.74 -0.58
N TRP A 88 -2.52 16.52 -1.28
CA TRP A 88 -1.36 17.40 -1.16
C TRP A 88 -1.59 18.80 -1.76
N HIS A 89 -2.49 18.93 -2.73
CA HIS A 89 -2.88 20.24 -3.28
C HIS A 89 -3.88 20.98 -2.39
N ILE A 90 -4.68 20.27 -1.59
CA ILE A 90 -5.61 20.88 -0.64
C ILE A 90 -4.82 21.42 0.56
N ARG A 91 -4.75 22.75 0.68
CA ARG A 91 -4.04 23.45 1.78
C ARG A 91 -4.88 23.64 3.04
N ASP A 92 -6.14 23.21 3.05
CA ASP A 92 -7.07 23.54 4.13
C ASP A 92 -7.29 22.35 5.07
N SER A 93 -6.57 22.37 6.20
CA SER A 93 -6.69 21.36 7.26
C SER A 93 -8.01 21.47 8.03
N VAL A 94 -8.74 22.58 7.88
CA VAL A 94 -10.01 22.84 8.58
C VAL A 94 -11.16 22.04 7.96
N GLN A 95 -11.12 21.74 6.65
CA GLN A 95 -12.12 20.91 5.97
C GLN A 95 -12.02 19.41 6.31
N GLN A 96 -11.01 18.97 7.08
CA GLN A 96 -10.89 17.58 7.53
C GLN A 96 -11.55 17.31 8.89
N LEU A 97 -12.10 18.34 9.56
CA LEU A 97 -12.72 18.25 10.88
C LEU A 97 -14.22 18.62 10.90
N ALA A 98 -14.80 18.96 9.75
CA ALA A 98 -16.22 19.34 9.62
C ALA A 98 -17.08 18.18 9.14
#